data_AF-A0ABD1QSK1-F1
#
_entry.id   AF-A0ABD1QSK1-F1
#
_cell.length_a   1.000
_cell.length_b   1.000
_cell.length_c   1.000
_cell.angle_alpha   90.00
_cell.angle_beta   90.00
_cell.angle_gamma   90.00
#
_symmetry.space_group_name_H-M   'P 1'
#
loop_
_entity.id
_entity.type
_entity.pdbx_description
1 polymer ?
#
loop_
_entity_poly.entity_id
_entity_poly.type
_entity_poly.pdbx_seq_one_letter_code
_entity_poly.pdbx_strand_id
1 'polypeptide(L)'
;MHTHLVYKLEYPPEDEKNEAQESLNIEREGSFLIQIKNPEQHGSTSSQFRGLDSKRKAKFPAHLQGLFGHLNYHSADPPDFLNYEGCEFLLISASDDIEEELGLELKTEVDLHQHDTSCSDLVRTFGETASTRAFLKGTWV
;
A
#
# COMPACT_ATOMS: atom_id res chain seq x y z
N MET A 1 -7.79 13.89 8.65
CA MET A 1 -6.55 13.13 8.88
C MET A 1 -6.37 12.19 7.71
N HIS A 2 -5.14 12.00 7.24
CA HIS A 2 -4.81 11.19 6.08
C HIS A 2 -3.80 10.12 6.47
N THR A 3 -3.89 8.95 5.85
CA THR A 3 -2.90 7.89 5.99
C THR A 3 -2.23 7.72 4.63
N HIS A 4 -0.90 7.77 4.61
CA HIS A 4 -0.10 7.57 3.42
C HIS A 4 0.55 6.19 3.46
N LEU A 5 0.49 5.47 2.34
CA LEU A 5 1.39 4.37 2.02
C LEU A 5 2.52 4.96 1.18
N VAL A 6 3.75 4.85 1.68
CA VAL A 6 4.94 5.34 1.00
C VAL A 6 5.92 4.19 0.79
N TYR A 7 6.66 4.22 -0.31
CA TYR A 7 7.71 3.24 -0.58
C TYR A 7 8.90 3.89 -1.32
N LYS A 8 10.05 3.23 -1.21
CA LYS A 8 11.25 3.48 -2.02
C LYS A 8 11.88 2.13 -2.37
N LEU A 9 12.23 1.94 -3.64
CA LEU A 9 12.75 0.67 -4.15
C LEU A 9 14.27 0.64 -4.14
N GLU A 10 14.84 -0.35 -3.46
CA GLU A 10 16.27 -0.66 -3.52
C GLU A 10 16.63 -1.46 -4.79
N TYR A 11 15.71 -2.32 -5.25
CA TYR A 11 15.95 -3.24 -6.35
C TYR A 11 15.05 -2.99 -7.58
N PRO A 12 15.55 -3.28 -8.78
CA PRO A 12 16.95 -3.63 -9.07
C PRO A 12 17.87 -2.40 -8.84
N PRO A 13 19.19 -2.54 -8.72
CA PRO A 13 20.10 -1.39 -8.59
C PRO A 13 19.97 -0.42 -9.78
N GLU A 14 20.41 0.84 -9.64
CA GLU A 14 20.29 1.85 -10.71
C GLU A 14 21.04 1.47 -12.01
N ASP A 15 22.08 0.65 -11.92
CA ASP A 15 22.85 0.14 -13.06
C ASP A 15 22.23 -1.09 -13.74
N GLU A 16 21.18 -1.66 -13.16
CA GLU A 16 20.42 -2.77 -13.72
C GLU A 16 19.12 -2.29 -14.40
N LYS A 17 18.58 -3.13 -15.30
CA LYS A 17 17.36 -2.77 -16.04
C LYS A 17 16.11 -2.88 -15.16
N ASN A 18 15.26 -1.86 -15.22
CA ASN A 18 14.00 -1.75 -14.48
C ASN A 18 12.80 -2.40 -15.21
N GLU A 19 13.01 -3.49 -15.96
CA GLU A 19 11.98 -4.07 -16.85
C GLU A 19 10.68 -4.42 -16.10
N ALA A 20 10.79 -4.94 -14.88
CA ALA A 20 9.64 -5.27 -14.04
C ALA A 20 8.85 -4.02 -13.63
N GLN A 21 9.56 -3.00 -13.13
CA GLN A 21 9.00 -1.73 -12.69
C GLN A 21 8.30 -1.01 -13.84
N GLU A 22 8.94 -0.93 -15.01
CA GLU A 22 8.37 -0.31 -16.21
C GLU A 22 7.10 -1.05 -16.67
N SER A 23 7.13 -2.39 -16.73
CA SER A 23 5.99 -3.20 -17.18
C SER A 23 4.78 -3.10 -16.24
N LEU A 24 5.01 -2.91 -14.93
CA LEU A 24 3.99 -2.82 -13.90
C LEU A 24 3.65 -1.37 -13.54
N ASN A 25 4.28 -0.39 -14.20
CA ASN A 25 4.15 1.04 -13.93
C ASN A 25 4.38 1.39 -12.44
N ILE A 26 5.48 0.87 -11.89
CA ILE A 26 5.94 1.10 -10.53
C ILE A 26 7.13 2.05 -10.59
N GLU A 27 7.04 3.19 -9.92
CA GLU A 27 8.12 4.19 -9.85
C GLU A 27 9.19 3.78 -8.83
N ARG A 28 10.32 4.50 -8.79
CA ARG A 28 11.39 4.25 -7.80
C ARG A 28 10.97 4.59 -6.38
N GLU A 29 10.17 5.61 -6.24
CA GLU A 29 9.55 6.03 -5.00
C GLU A 29 8.15 6.54 -5.30
N GLY A 30 7.28 6.54 -4.29
CA GLY A 30 5.97 7.13 -4.43
C GLY A 30 5.16 7.15 -3.16
N SER A 31 4.17 8.04 -3.13
CA SER A 31 3.19 8.17 -2.05
C SER A 31 1.75 7.97 -2.54
N PHE A 32 0.97 7.27 -1.71
CA PHE A 32 -0.45 7.05 -1.94
C PHE A 32 -1.26 7.35 -0.70
N LEU A 33 -2.36 8.08 -0.85
CA LEU A 33 -3.40 8.11 0.17
C LEU A 33 -4.11 6.75 0.18
N ILE A 34 -4.18 6.12 1.34
CA ILE A 34 -4.93 4.88 1.54
C ILE A 34 -6.27 5.16 2.22
N GLN A 35 -7.35 4.82 1.51
CA GLN A 35 -8.73 5.00 1.97
C GLN A 35 -9.43 3.65 2.04
N ILE A 36 -9.87 3.25 3.22
CA ILE A 36 -10.64 2.04 3.46
C ILE A 36 -12.07 2.29 3.01
N LYS A 37 -12.63 1.37 2.23
CA LYS A 37 -14.03 1.41 1.81
C LYS A 37 -14.92 0.82 2.90
N ASN A 38 -16.00 1.51 3.24
CA ASN A 38 -16.98 1.04 4.20
C ASN A 38 -17.71 -0.22 3.67
N PRO A 39 -17.59 -1.39 4.32
CA PRO A 39 -18.21 -2.63 3.83
C PRO A 39 -19.75 -2.61 3.91
N GLU A 40 -20.32 -1.89 4.88
CA GLU A 40 -21.76 -1.81 5.13
C GLU A 40 -22.48 -0.83 4.22
N GLN A 41 -21.75 0.10 3.59
CA GLN A 41 -22.38 1.03 2.69
C GLN A 41 -22.73 0.32 1.37
N HIS A 42 -24.02 0.06 1.20
CA HIS A 42 -24.58 -0.39 -0.07
C HIS A 42 -24.68 0.83 -0.99
N GLY A 43 -23.95 0.80 -2.11
CA GLY A 43 -23.81 1.94 -3.01
C GLY A 43 -25.15 2.57 -3.38
N SER A 44 -25.42 3.76 -2.83
CA SER A 44 -26.23 4.76 -3.51
C SER A 44 -25.27 5.41 -4.50
N THR A 45 -25.59 5.32 -5.80
CA THR A 45 -24.84 5.77 -6.99
C THR A 45 -24.07 4.69 -7.75
N SER A 46 -24.52 4.50 -8.99
CA SER A 46 -23.82 4.22 -10.27
C SER A 46 -22.29 4.08 -10.35
N SER A 47 -21.58 3.59 -9.33
CA SER A 47 -20.14 3.38 -9.43
C SER A 47 -19.87 2.15 -10.31
N GLN A 48 -19.00 2.31 -11.29
CA GLN A 48 -18.51 1.23 -12.16
C GLN A 48 -17.73 0.14 -11.37
N PHE A 49 -17.39 0.42 -10.11
CA PHE A 49 -16.66 -0.47 -9.22
C PHE A 49 -17.59 -1.09 -8.18
N ARG A 50 -18.18 -2.24 -8.55
CA ARG A 50 -19.11 -3.00 -7.70
C ARG A 50 -18.45 -3.57 -6.43
N GLY A 51 -17.12 -3.70 -6.42
CA GLY A 51 -16.35 -4.24 -5.30
C GLY A 51 -16.53 -5.74 -5.09
N LEU A 52 -16.14 -6.23 -3.92
CA LEU A 52 -16.33 -7.63 -3.52
C LEU A 52 -17.81 -7.98 -3.31
N ASP A 53 -18.14 -9.26 -3.53
CA ASP A 53 -19.44 -9.80 -3.14
C ASP A 53 -19.67 -9.61 -1.63
N SER A 54 -20.92 -9.35 -1.26
CA SER A 54 -21.32 -9.11 0.14
C SER A 54 -20.80 -10.15 1.13
N LYS A 55 -20.70 -11.43 0.74
CA LYS A 55 -20.20 -12.51 1.61
C LYS A 55 -18.69 -12.48 1.83
N ARG A 56 -17.95 -11.79 0.96
CA ARG A 56 -16.48 -11.70 0.95
C ARG A 56 -15.97 -10.37 1.48
N LYS A 57 -16.84 -9.42 1.82
CA LYS A 57 -16.44 -8.14 2.42
C LYS A 57 -15.93 -8.33 3.84
N ALA A 58 -15.02 -7.46 4.26
CA ALA A 58 -14.53 -7.42 5.63
C ALA A 58 -15.66 -7.27 6.64
N LYS A 59 -15.50 -7.96 7.77
CA LYS A 59 -16.35 -7.83 8.95
C LYS A 59 -15.58 -7.10 10.03
N PHE A 60 -15.70 -5.78 10.03
CA PHE A 60 -15.05 -4.97 11.04
C PHE A 60 -15.76 -5.09 12.40
N PRO A 61 -15.01 -5.12 13.53
CA PRO A 61 -15.60 -5.00 14.85
C PRO A 61 -16.26 -3.62 15.01
N ALA A 62 -17.23 -3.52 15.93
CA ALA A 62 -18.06 -2.33 16.09
C ALA A 62 -17.26 -1.02 16.30
N HIS A 63 -16.11 -1.10 16.97
CA HIS A 63 -15.27 0.08 17.18
C HIS A 63 -14.62 0.60 15.89
N LEU A 64 -14.20 -0.29 14.97
CA LEU A 64 -13.68 0.10 13.66
C LEU A 64 -14.80 0.52 12.71
N GLN A 65 -15.90 -0.24 12.70
CA GLN A 65 -17.06 0.09 11.87
C GLN A 65 -17.67 1.45 12.25
N GLY A 66 -17.68 1.78 13.54
CA GLY A 66 -18.19 3.06 14.04
C GLY A 66 -17.37 4.28 13.57
N LEU A 67 -16.10 4.12 13.20
CA LEU A 67 -15.25 5.22 12.73
C LEU A 67 -15.71 5.77 11.38
N PHE A 68 -16.35 4.96 10.54
CA PHE A 68 -16.90 5.43 9.27
C PHE A 68 -18.02 6.45 9.45
N GLY A 69 -18.80 6.37 10.53
CA GLY A 69 -20.00 7.17 10.72
C GLY A 69 -20.96 7.05 9.53
N HIS A 70 -21.14 8.16 8.80
CA HIS A 70 -21.98 8.21 7.58
C HIS A 70 -21.17 8.22 6.28
N LEU A 71 -19.84 8.08 6.36
CA LEU A 71 -18.94 8.16 5.21
C LEU A 71 -18.80 6.81 4.51
N ASN A 72 -18.57 6.88 3.20
CA ASN A 72 -18.31 5.71 2.37
C ASN A 72 -16.86 5.22 2.49
N TYR A 73 -15.96 6.10 2.93
CA TYR A 73 -14.54 5.84 3.07
C TYR A 73 -14.02 6.44 4.36
N HIS A 74 -12.93 5.86 4.87
CA HIS A 74 -12.19 6.35 6.01
C HIS A 74 -10.69 6.16 5.76
N SER A 75 -9.83 7.01 6.31
CA SER A 75 -8.38 6.76 6.26
C SER A 75 -8.04 5.42 6.92
N ALA A 76 -6.94 4.78 6.52
CA ALA A 76 -6.43 3.58 7.18
C ALA A 76 -5.77 3.90 8.54
N ASP A 77 -6.50 4.65 9.37
CA ASP A 77 -6.14 5.02 10.72
C ASP A 77 -7.35 4.74 11.63
N PRO A 78 -7.28 3.71 12.49
CA PRO A 78 -6.09 2.92 12.78
C PRO A 78 -5.73 1.93 11.64
N PRO A 79 -4.45 1.52 11.50
CA PRO A 79 -4.03 0.55 10.48
C PRO A 79 -4.69 -0.82 10.66
N ASP A 80 -5.30 -1.08 11.82
CA ASP A 80 -6.06 -2.29 12.15
C ASP A 80 -7.13 -2.66 11.11
N PHE A 81 -7.66 -1.71 10.33
CA PHE A 81 -8.56 -2.02 9.20
C PHE A 81 -7.94 -3.04 8.24
N LEU A 82 -6.64 -2.97 7.99
CA LEU A 82 -5.92 -3.82 7.04
C LEU A 82 -5.74 -5.27 7.54
N ASN A 83 -6.04 -5.53 8.83
CA ASN A 83 -5.92 -6.86 9.42
C ASN A 83 -7.12 -7.79 9.11
N TYR A 84 -8.15 -7.29 8.42
CA TYR A 84 -9.37 -8.05 8.15
C TYR A 84 -9.44 -8.51 6.69
N GLU A 85 -9.60 -9.82 6.50
CA GLU A 85 -9.81 -10.40 5.18
C GLU A 85 -11.04 -9.79 4.50
N GLY A 86 -10.91 -9.48 3.21
CA GLY A 86 -11.98 -8.84 2.44
C GLY A 86 -12.06 -7.32 2.62
N CYS A 87 -11.08 -6.71 3.28
CA CYS A 87 -10.94 -5.26 3.37
C CYS A 87 -10.67 -4.70 1.97
N GLU A 88 -11.58 -3.86 1.48
CA GLU A 88 -11.40 -3.13 0.24
C GLU A 88 -10.82 -1.75 0.55
N PHE A 89 -9.82 -1.31 -0.21
CA PHE A 89 -9.24 0.01 -0.08
C PHE A 89 -8.94 0.62 -1.45
N LEU A 90 -8.82 1.94 -1.47
CA LEU A 90 -8.41 2.73 -2.62
C LEU A 90 -7.02 3.30 -2.35
N LEU A 91 -6.15 3.21 -3.37
CA LEU A 91 -4.89 3.92 -3.43
C LEU A 91 -5.07 5.11 -4.37
N ILE A 92 -4.84 6.32 -3.86
CA ILE A 92 -4.89 7.56 -4.63
C ILE A 92 -3.46 8.10 -4.67
N SER A 93 -2.88 8.23 -5.87
CA SER A 93 -1.55 8.84 -6.04
C SER A 93 -1.54 10.23 -5.42
N ALA A 94 -0.54 10.51 -4.59
CA ALA A 94 -0.41 11.80 -3.93
C ALA A 94 0.76 12.62 -4.53
N SER A 95 2.01 12.23 -4.27
CA SER A 95 3.21 12.84 -4.81
C SER A 95 4.26 11.78 -5.17
N ASP A 96 5.12 12.11 -6.13
CA ASP A 96 6.39 11.43 -6.41
C ASP A 96 7.52 11.99 -5.53
N ASP A 97 7.46 13.26 -5.11
CA ASP A 97 8.39 13.84 -4.13
C ASP A 97 7.85 13.69 -2.69
N ILE A 98 8.32 12.65 -2.01
CA ILE A 98 7.91 12.29 -0.64
C ILE A 98 8.49 13.27 0.38
N GLU A 99 9.71 13.75 0.16
CA GLU A 99 10.39 14.66 1.09
C GLU A 99 9.71 16.02 1.09
N GLU A 100 9.39 16.57 -0.09
CA GLU A 100 8.66 17.83 -0.22
C GLU A 100 7.24 17.73 0.37
N GLU A 101 6.52 16.64 0.06
CA GLU A 101 5.12 16.49 0.48
C GLU A 101 4.99 16.20 1.99
N LEU A 102 5.78 15.25 2.50
CA LEU A 102 5.60 14.69 3.85
C LEU A 102 6.70 15.08 4.83
N GLY A 103 7.78 15.72 4.39
CA GLY A 103 8.96 15.97 5.21
C GLY A 103 9.63 14.67 5.67
N LEU A 104 9.47 13.60 4.90
CA LEU A 104 9.99 12.26 5.19
C LEU A 104 11.06 11.89 4.16
N GLU A 105 12.26 11.59 4.63
CA GLU A 105 13.33 11.04 3.80
C GLU A 105 13.35 9.51 3.96
N LEU A 106 12.93 8.77 2.93
CA LEU A 106 13.03 7.31 2.92
C LEU A 106 14.45 6.88 2.54
N LYS A 107 15.09 6.11 3.43
CA LYS A 107 16.44 5.60 3.22
C LYS A 107 16.44 4.11 3.01
N THR A 108 17.08 3.67 1.93
CA THR A 108 17.30 2.24 1.65
C THR A 108 18.49 1.72 2.45
N GLU A 109 18.65 0.40 2.55
CA GLU A 109 19.84 -0.17 3.21
C GLU A 109 21.13 0.20 2.47
N VAL A 110 21.05 0.39 1.15
CA VAL A 110 22.15 0.90 0.31
C VAL A 110 22.55 2.32 0.74
N ASP A 111 21.58 3.19 1.01
CA ASP A 111 21.84 4.59 1.39
C ASP A 111 22.50 4.71 2.77
N LEU A 112 22.11 3.85 3.71
CA LEU A 112 22.51 3.96 5.12
C LEU A 112 23.67 3.03 5.51
N HIS A 113 23.95 1.98 4.74
CA HIS A 113 24.75 0.83 5.17
C HIS A 113 24.24 0.19 6.49
N GLN A 114 23.00 0.49 6.89
CA GLN A 114 22.33 -0.02 8.08
C GLN A 114 20.81 0.03 7.86
N HIS A 115 20.09 -0.85 8.55
CA HIS A 115 18.63 -0.93 8.46
C HIS A 115 17.97 0.20 9.27
N ASP A 116 17.13 1.00 8.62
CA ASP A 116 16.24 1.94 9.31
C ASP A 116 15.05 1.20 9.93
N THR A 117 15.00 1.12 11.26
CA THR A 117 13.91 0.45 11.98
C THR A 117 12.56 1.15 11.85
N SER A 118 12.52 2.38 11.35
CA SER A 118 11.27 3.08 11.05
C SER A 118 10.60 2.59 9.76
N CYS A 119 11.36 1.91 8.89
CA CYS A 119 10.89 1.33 7.65
C CYS A 119 10.77 -0.19 7.76
N SER A 120 9.82 -0.77 7.03
CA SER A 120 9.67 -2.22 6.92
C SER A 120 10.35 -2.72 5.67
N ASP A 121 11.45 -3.47 5.82
CA ASP A 121 12.06 -4.21 4.71
C ASP A 121 11.28 -5.50 4.42
N LEU A 122 10.65 -5.57 3.24
CA LEU A 122 9.87 -6.74 2.81
C LEU A 122 10.74 -7.97 2.55
N VAL A 123 11.96 -7.80 2.03
CA VAL A 123 12.87 -8.92 1.76
C VAL A 123 13.31 -9.55 3.06
N ARG A 124 13.66 -8.72 4.05
CA ARG A 124 14.02 -9.21 5.38
C ARG A 124 12.82 -9.81 6.12
N THR A 125 11.65 -9.19 6.02
CA THR A 125 10.43 -9.65 6.72
C THR A 125 9.92 -10.99 6.19
N PHE A 126 9.95 -11.20 4.87
CA PHE A 126 9.32 -12.36 4.24
C PHE A 126 10.31 -13.34 3.60
N GLY A 127 11.58 -12.97 3.41
CA GLY A 127 12.56 -13.77 2.67
C GLY A 127 12.93 -15.10 3.32
N GLU A 128 12.74 -15.23 4.63
CA GLU A 128 12.88 -16.52 5.34
C GLU A 128 11.71 -17.47 5.06
N THR A 129 10.53 -16.92 4.78
CA THR A 129 9.27 -17.68 4.63
C THR A 129 8.96 -18.01 3.17
N ALA A 130 9.33 -17.14 2.24
CA ALA A 130 9.09 -17.31 0.81
C ALA A 130 10.25 -16.78 -0.02
N SER A 131 10.50 -17.42 -1.17
CA SER A 131 11.51 -16.97 -2.12
C SER A 131 11.14 -15.60 -2.70
N THR A 132 11.96 -14.58 -2.44
CA THR A 132 11.78 -13.23 -3.01
C THR A 132 12.32 -13.11 -4.44
N ARG A 133 13.05 -14.12 -4.91
CA ARG A 133 13.74 -14.09 -6.21
C ARG A 133 12.80 -13.80 -7.38
N ALA A 134 11.55 -14.28 -7.32
CA ALA A 134 10.56 -14.08 -8.37
C ALA A 134 10.14 -12.61 -8.52
N PHE A 135 10.25 -11.78 -7.47
CA PHE A 135 9.97 -10.34 -7.56
C PHE A 135 11.14 -9.54 -8.13
N LEU A 136 12.36 -10.09 -8.06
CA LEU A 136 13.58 -9.39 -8.46
C LEU A 136 14.10 -9.83 -9.83
N LYS A 137 13.83 -11.08 -10.23
CA LYS A 137 14.37 -11.68 -11.46
C LYS A 137 13.31 -12.55 -12.13
N GLY A 138 13.01 -12.25 -13.39
CA GLY A 138 11.99 -12.95 -14.16
C GLY A 138 11.85 -12.36 -15.56
N THR A 139 10.93 -12.91 -16.35
CA THR A 139 10.54 -12.35 -17.65
C THR A 139 9.16 -11.74 -17.47
N TRP A 140 9.08 -10.42 -17.64
CA TRP A 140 7.86 -9.64 -17.51
C TRP A 140 7.46 -9.21 -18.93
N VAL A 141 6.41 -9.85 -19.47
CA VAL A 141 5.94 -9.69 -20.87
C VAL A 141 4.51 -9.20 -20.86
#